data_AF-A0A1D2NHT8-F1
#
_entry.id   AF-A0A1D2NHT8-F1
#
_cell.length_a   1.000
_cell.length_b   1.000
_cell.length_c   1.000
_cell.angle_alpha   90.00
_cell.angle_beta   90.00
_cell.angle_gamma   90.00
#
_symmetry.space_group_name_H-M   'P 1'
#
loop_
_entity.id
_entity.type
_entity.pdbx_description
1 polymer ?
#
loop_
_entity_poly.entity_id
_entity_poly.type
_entity_poly.pdbx_seq_one_letter_code
_entity_poly.pdbx_strand_id
1 'polypeptide(L)'
;MMANPNTPAYRYDPYNTTLTYEEFNHSELNTKRQRAICSLQSSEAKTVGVVLGTLGRQGNPIPMEHVYDKLVSKQLNPFVVLMSEVMPAKLELFKTVTAWVQFCCPRLSIDWGTRSQCPC
;
A
#
# COMPACT_ATOMS: atom_id res chain seq x y z
N MET A 1 -4.53 18.36 3.59
CA MET A 1 -3.63 17.49 2.78
C MET A 1 -3.16 16.31 3.62
N MET A 2 -2.76 15.14 3.07
CA MET A 2 -2.54 13.91 3.87
C MET A 2 -1.50 14.02 5.00
N ALA A 3 -0.37 14.69 4.78
CA ALA A 3 0.66 14.90 5.81
C ALA A 3 0.37 16.12 6.71
N ASN A 4 -0.38 17.09 6.20
CA ASN A 4 -0.72 18.35 6.87
C ASN A 4 -2.25 18.53 6.82
N PRO A 5 -3.01 17.92 7.76
CA PRO A 5 -4.47 17.91 7.70
C PRO A 5 -5.08 19.28 7.99
N ASN A 6 -4.48 20.04 8.92
CA ASN A 6 -5.02 21.29 9.44
C ASN A 6 -4.60 22.53 8.64
N THR A 7 -3.72 22.36 7.65
CA THR A 7 -3.24 23.45 6.81
C THR A 7 -4.14 23.56 5.57
N PRO A 8 -4.72 24.75 5.29
CA PRO A 8 -5.51 24.93 4.08
C PRO A 8 -4.64 24.69 2.84
N ALA A 9 -5.15 23.90 1.91
CA ALA A 9 -4.47 23.59 0.67
C ALA A 9 -5.27 24.16 -0.50
N TYR A 10 -4.60 24.87 -1.40
CA TYR A 10 -5.17 25.38 -2.64
C TYR A 10 -4.42 24.78 -3.82
N ARG A 11 -5.15 24.34 -4.84
CA ARG A 11 -4.58 23.82 -6.09
C ARG A 11 -4.91 24.78 -7.21
N TYR A 12 -3.87 25.29 -7.86
CA TYR A 12 -4.01 26.03 -9.10
C TYR A 12 -3.84 25.06 -10.28
N ASP A 13 -4.85 24.98 -11.14
CA ASP A 13 -4.78 24.27 -12.41
C ASP A 13 -4.37 25.25 -13.52
N PRO A 14 -3.15 25.17 -14.07
CA PRO A 14 -2.67 26.13 -15.07
C PRO A 14 -3.36 25.98 -16.43
N TYR A 15 -3.97 24.83 -16.72
CA TYR A 15 -4.66 24.61 -17.99
C TYR A 15 -6.04 25.27 -18.00
N ASN A 16 -6.75 25.15 -16.87
CA ASN A 16 -8.08 25.73 -16.70
C ASN A 16 -8.04 27.12 -16.06
N THR A 17 -6.87 27.57 -15.60
CA THR A 17 -6.66 28.81 -14.84
C THR A 17 -7.54 28.92 -13.59
N THR A 18 -7.93 27.78 -13.02
CA THR A 18 -8.81 27.71 -11.85
C THR A 18 -8.02 27.47 -10.58
N LEU A 19 -8.38 28.18 -9.51
CA LEU A 19 -7.88 27.94 -8.16
C LEU A 19 -8.96 27.24 -7.35
N THR A 20 -8.70 26.01 -6.92
CA THR A 20 -9.62 25.22 -6.08
C THR A 20 -9.08 25.09 -4.67
N TYR A 21 -9.99 25.06 -3.69
CA TYR A 21 -9.68 24.68 -2.33
C TYR A 21 -9.75 23.14 -2.23
N GLU A 22 -8.68 22.51 -1.74
CA GLU A 22 -8.54 21.06 -1.73
C GLU A 22 -8.63 20.53 -0.29
N GLU A 23 -9.60 19.66 -0.05
CA GLU A 23 -9.71 18.90 1.19
C GLU A 23 -9.29 17.45 0.97
N PHE A 24 -8.61 16.87 1.96
CA PHE A 24 -8.23 15.47 1.90
C PHE A 24 -9.10 14.65 2.86
N ASN A 25 -9.80 13.65 2.33
CA ASN A 25 -10.68 12.80 3.12
C ASN A 25 -9.87 11.73 3.91
N HIS A 26 -9.52 12.07 5.14
CA HIS A 26 -8.79 11.17 6.03
C HIS A 26 -9.65 9.99 6.52
N SER A 27 -10.97 10.19 6.68
CA SER A 27 -11.86 9.12 7.18
C SER A 27 -11.99 8.00 6.15
N GLU A 28 -12.06 8.36 4.87
CA GLU A 28 -12.07 7.39 3.78
C GLU A 28 -10.74 6.61 3.70
N LEU A 29 -9.60 7.31 3.76
CA LEU A 29 -8.28 6.69 3.80
C LEU A 29 -8.17 5.66 4.94
N ASN A 30 -8.55 6.06 6.15
CA ASN A 30 -8.49 5.20 7.32
C ASN A 30 -9.42 4.00 7.21
N THR A 31 -10.63 4.21 6.68
CA THR A 31 -11.60 3.14 6.44
C THR A 31 -11.07 2.10 5.45
N LYS A 32 -10.44 2.55 4.35
CA LYS A 32 -9.81 1.65 3.37
C LYS A 32 -8.69 0.83 4.03
N ARG A 33 -7.82 1.47 4.81
CA ARG A 33 -6.73 0.80 5.54
C ARG A 33 -7.25 -0.21 6.58
N GLN A 34 -8.28 0.15 7.33
CA GLN A 34 -8.87 -0.74 8.33
C GLN A 34 -9.49 -1.97 7.68
N ARG A 35 -10.18 -1.81 6.54
CA ARG A 35 -10.73 -2.94 5.77
C ARG A 35 -9.65 -3.92 5.33
N ALA A 36 -8.52 -3.42 4.82
CA ALA A 36 -7.37 -4.24 4.43
C ALA A 36 -6.80 -5.06 5.60
N ILE A 37 -6.72 -4.45 6.78
CA ILE A 37 -6.25 -5.13 8.00
C ILE A 37 -7.28 -6.18 8.44
N CYS A 38 -8.56 -5.84 8.47
CA CYS A 38 -9.63 -6.76 8.86
C CYS A 38 -9.72 -7.96 7.91
N SER A 39 -9.58 -7.78 6.60
CA SER A 39 -9.59 -8.91 5.65
C SER A 39 -8.44 -9.88 5.88
N LEU A 40 -7.26 -9.39 6.28
CA LEU A 40 -6.14 -10.24 6.67
C LEU A 40 -6.43 -10.99 7.99
N GLN A 41 -7.03 -10.32 8.97
CA GLN A 41 -7.37 -10.94 10.26
C GLN A 41 -8.46 -12.01 10.14
N SER A 42 -9.43 -11.81 9.24
CA SER A 42 -10.54 -12.75 9.03
C SER A 42 -10.19 -13.92 8.13
N SER A 43 -9.06 -13.90 7.44
CA SER A 43 -8.67 -15.00 6.55
C SER A 43 -8.06 -16.16 7.33
N GLU A 44 -8.47 -17.39 7.00
CA GLU A 44 -7.84 -18.60 7.54
C GLU A 44 -6.41 -18.76 7.03
N ALA A 45 -6.12 -18.26 5.82
CA ALA A 45 -4.79 -18.27 5.23
C ALA A 45 -3.95 -17.10 5.78
N LYS A 46 -2.87 -17.44 6.48
CA LYS A 46 -1.94 -16.45 7.08
C LYS A 46 -0.78 -16.06 6.17
N THR A 47 -0.92 -16.25 4.86
CA THR A 47 0.17 -16.05 3.88
C THR A 47 0.23 -14.59 3.43
N VAL A 48 1.36 -13.94 3.70
CA VAL A 48 1.58 -12.51 3.39
C VAL A 48 2.68 -12.37 2.34
N GLY A 49 2.39 -11.66 1.25
CA GLY A 49 3.39 -11.34 0.24
C GLY A 49 4.09 -10.02 0.57
N VAL A 50 5.42 -10.03 0.67
CA VAL A 50 6.22 -8.83 0.89
C VAL A 50 6.90 -8.46 -0.42
N VAL A 51 6.55 -7.31 -1.00
CA VAL A 51 7.11 -6.85 -2.27
C VAL A 51 8.27 -5.90 -1.98
N LEU A 52 9.45 -6.18 -2.55
CA LEU A 52 10.58 -5.26 -2.53
C LEU A 52 10.87 -4.77 -3.96
N GLY A 53 10.84 -3.45 -4.14
CA GLY A 53 10.99 -2.80 -5.44
C GLY A 53 12.44 -2.81 -5.90
N THR A 54 12.69 -3.29 -7.12
CA THR A 54 14.03 -3.33 -7.72
C THR A 54 14.25 -2.22 -8.77
N LEU A 55 13.20 -1.46 -9.09
CA LEU A 55 13.32 -0.34 -10.04
C LEU A 55 13.88 0.90 -9.35
N GLY A 56 15.06 1.32 -9.80
CA GLY A 56 15.72 2.53 -9.32
C GLY A 56 16.01 2.48 -7.82
N ARG A 57 15.64 3.55 -7.10
CA ARG A 57 15.85 3.69 -5.63
C ARG A 57 14.56 3.51 -4.84
N GLN A 58 13.59 2.75 -5.37
CA GLN A 58 12.28 2.60 -4.73
C GLN A 58 12.26 1.59 -3.58
N GLY A 59 13.13 0.57 -3.62
CA GLY A 59 13.21 -0.46 -2.58
C GLY A 59 14.21 -0.12 -1.49
N ASN A 60 13.84 -0.47 -0.25
CA ASN A 60 14.75 -0.39 0.89
C ASN A 60 14.65 -1.71 1.71
N PRO A 61 15.74 -2.51 1.78
CA PRO A 61 15.71 -3.79 2.46
C PRO A 61 15.65 -3.67 3.98
N ILE A 62 16.25 -2.63 4.58
CA ILE A 62 16.30 -2.45 6.04
C ILE A 62 14.91 -2.39 6.69
N PRO A 63 13.98 -1.49 6.27
CA PRO A 63 12.63 -1.48 6.82
C PRO A 63 11.83 -2.72 6.43
N MET A 64 12.15 -3.35 5.30
CA MET A 64 11.51 -4.59 4.86
C MET A 64 11.83 -5.72 5.83
N GLU A 65 13.10 -5.93 6.16
CA GLU A 65 13.56 -6.93 7.14
C GLU A 65 12.89 -6.72 8.50
N HIS A 66 12.86 -5.48 9.00
CA HIS A 66 12.21 -5.17 10.28
C HIS A 66 10.72 -5.50 10.31
N VAL A 67 10.02 -5.34 9.18
CA VAL A 67 8.60 -5.70 9.07
C VAL A 67 8.43 -7.20 8.86
N TYR A 68 9.30 -7.83 8.09
CA TYR A 68 9.33 -9.27 7.88
C TYR A 68 9.43 -10.00 9.23
N ASP A 69 10.37 -9.62 10.09
CA ASP A 69 10.55 -10.20 11.42
C ASP A 69 9.31 -10.06 12.31
N LYS A 70 8.62 -8.91 12.20
CA LYS A 70 7.35 -8.68 12.92
C LYS A 70 6.20 -9.50 12.38
N LEU A 71 6.18 -9.82 11.08
CA LEU A 71 5.18 -10.70 10.50
C LEU A 71 5.40 -12.14 10.97
N VAL A 72 6.67 -12.59 10.97
CA VAL A 72 7.05 -13.91 11.49
C VAL A 72 6.71 -14.04 12.98
N SER A 73 7.02 -13.03 13.80
CA SER A 73 6.72 -13.06 15.24
C SER A 73 5.22 -13.13 15.55
N LYS A 74 4.37 -12.67 14.63
CA LYS A 74 2.90 -12.78 14.69
C LYS A 74 2.35 -14.09 14.13
N GLN A 75 3.19 -15.08 13.86
CA GLN A 75 2.80 -16.38 13.30
C GLN A 75 2.07 -16.24 11.95
N LEU A 76 2.46 -15.22 11.19
CA LEU A 76 2.09 -15.10 9.78
C LEU A 76 3.16 -15.81 8.95
N ASN A 77 2.81 -16.17 7.72
CA ASN A 77 3.70 -16.83 6.76
C ASN A 77 4.14 -15.83 5.68
N PRO A 78 5.10 -14.92 5.96
CA PRO A 78 5.57 -13.96 4.98
C PRO A 78 6.58 -14.57 4.00
N PHE A 79 6.50 -14.18 2.74
CA PHE A 79 7.54 -14.45 1.73
C PHE A 79 7.87 -13.18 0.94
N VAL A 80 9.12 -13.05 0.51
CA VAL A 80 9.59 -11.86 -0.20
C VAL A 80 9.56 -12.11 -1.70
N VAL A 81 9.06 -11.12 -2.45
CA VAL A 81 9.08 -11.10 -3.91
C VAL A 81 9.76 -9.81 -4.38
N LEU A 82 10.77 -9.99 -5.22
CA LEU A 82 11.46 -8.90 -5.90
C LEU A 82 10.72 -8.57 -7.19
N MET A 83 10.29 -7.31 -7.35
CA MET A 83 9.62 -6.86 -8.58
C MET A 83 10.19 -5.54 -9.04
N SER A 84 10.45 -5.41 -10.34
CA SER A 84 10.81 -4.12 -10.95
C SER A 84 9.60 -3.20 -10.97
N GLU A 85 8.49 -3.69 -11.49
CA GLU A 85 7.22 -2.95 -11.56
C GLU A 85 6.10 -3.74 -10.90
N VAL A 86 5.49 -3.11 -9.89
CA VAL A 86 4.33 -3.63 -9.17
C VAL A 86 3.06 -3.30 -9.97
N MET A 87 2.37 -4.34 -10.41
CA MET A 87 1.12 -4.22 -11.17
C MET A 87 0.06 -5.15 -10.55
N PRO A 88 -1.19 -4.71 -10.38
CA PRO A 88 -2.26 -5.55 -9.81
C PRO A 88 -2.37 -6.91 -10.49
N ALA A 89 -2.29 -6.96 -11.83
CA ALA A 89 -2.37 -8.19 -12.60
C ALA A 89 -1.27 -9.22 -12.26
N LYS A 90 -0.06 -8.77 -11.86
CA LYS A 90 1.02 -9.69 -11.43
C LYS A 90 0.76 -10.22 -10.02
N LEU A 91 0.21 -9.40 -9.14
CA LEU A 91 -0.12 -9.79 -7.77
C LEU A 91 -1.27 -10.82 -7.73
N GLU A 92 -2.23 -10.68 -8.64
CA GLU A 92 -3.36 -11.61 -8.78
C GLU A 92 -2.97 -13.03 -9.22
N LEU A 93 -1.77 -13.22 -9.78
CA LEU A 93 -1.24 -14.54 -10.09
C LEU A 93 -1.01 -15.39 -8.83
N PHE A 94 -0.81 -14.75 -7.67
CA PHE A 94 -0.58 -15.42 -6.40
C PHE A 94 -1.90 -15.66 -5.64
N LYS A 95 -2.62 -16.72 -6.01
CA LYS A 95 -3.95 -17.04 -5.46
C LYS A 95 -3.98 -17.39 -3.96
N THR A 96 -2.82 -17.72 -3.38
CA THR A 96 -2.70 -18.14 -1.98
C THR A 96 -2.35 -17.00 -1.03
N VAL A 97 -2.12 -15.79 -1.54
CA VAL A 97 -1.73 -14.60 -0.76
C VAL A 97 -2.97 -13.90 -0.27
N THR A 98 -2.98 -13.51 1.01
CA THR A 98 -4.15 -12.84 1.61
C THR A 98 -3.99 -11.33 1.70
N ALA A 99 -2.76 -10.86 1.89
CA ALA A 99 -2.43 -9.44 1.77
C ALA A 99 -1.00 -9.24 1.30
N TRP A 100 -0.77 -8.05 0.77
CA TRP A 100 0.53 -7.60 0.29
C TRP A 100 1.06 -6.48 1.17
N VAL A 101 2.38 -6.46 1.40
CA VAL A 101 3.10 -5.37 2.04
C VAL A 101 4.14 -4.87 1.06
N GLN A 102 4.12 -3.57 0.74
CA GLN A 102 4.97 -3.02 -0.31
C GLN A 102 6.10 -2.15 0.25
N PHE A 103 7.33 -2.48 -0.14
CA PHE A 103 8.55 -1.69 0.05
C PHE A 103 9.03 -1.16 -1.30
N CYS A 104 8.17 -0.35 -1.92
CA CYS A 104 8.35 0.28 -3.24
C CYS A 104 7.89 1.75 -3.18
N CYS A 105 7.36 2.29 -4.29
CA CYS A 105 6.71 3.59 -4.31
C CYS A 105 5.46 3.61 -3.40
N PRO A 106 5.42 4.44 -2.33
CA PRO A 106 4.33 4.45 -1.36
C PRO A 106 2.98 4.92 -1.94
N ARG A 107 3.02 5.61 -3.09
CA ARG A 107 1.81 6.02 -3.81
C ARG A 107 0.99 4.82 -4.31
N LEU A 108 1.62 3.68 -4.57
CA LEU A 108 0.93 2.53 -5.14
C LEU A 108 -0.10 1.95 -4.16
N SER A 109 0.24 1.80 -2.87
CA SER A 109 -0.72 1.39 -1.85
C SER A 109 -1.83 2.42 -1.61
N ILE A 110 -1.58 3.70 -1.83
CA ILE A 110 -2.57 4.77 -1.60
C ILE A 110 -3.53 4.90 -2.79
N ASP A 111 -2.97 4.97 -4.00
CA ASP A 111 -3.70 5.26 -5.23
C ASP A 111 -4.33 3.97 -5.80
N TRP A 112 -3.64 2.83 -5.69
CA TRP A 112 -4.06 1.55 -6.31
C TRP A 112 -4.37 0.45 -5.30
N GLY A 113 -4.27 0.71 -3.99
CA GLY A 113 -4.41 -0.30 -2.94
C GLY A 113 -5.74 -1.06 -2.93
N THR A 114 -6.80 -0.45 -3.48
CA THR A 114 -8.13 -1.06 -3.59
C THR A 114 -8.41 -1.68 -4.96
N ARG A 115 -7.45 -1.62 -5.89
CA ARG A 115 -7.65 -2.05 -7.30
C ARG A 115 -7.28 -3.52 -7.53
N SER A 116 -6.52 -4.12 -6.61
CA SER A 116 -6.23 -5.55 -6.59
C SER A 116 -7.25 -6.30 -5.73
N GLN A 117 -7.57 -7.55 -6.09
CA GLN A 117 -8.42 -8.42 -5.27
C GLN A 117 -7.87 -8.63 -3.85
N CYS A 118 -6.55 -8.71 -3.72
CA CYS A 118 -5.88 -8.76 -2.42
C CYS A 118 -5.40 -7.35 -2.03
N PRO A 119 -5.72 -6.88 -0.81
CA PRO A 119 -5.34 -5.55 -0.39
C PRO A 119 -3.82 -5.40 -0.16
N CYS A 120 -3.32 -4.18 -0.34
CA CYS A 120 -1.93 -3.76 -0.15
C CYS A 120 -1.78 -2.47 0.67
#